data_AF-A0A0E4G8H9-F1
#
_entry.id   AF-A0A0E4G8H9-F1
#
_cell.length_a   1.000
_cell.length_b   1.000
_cell.length_c   1.000
_cell.angle_alpha   90.00
_cell.angle_beta   90.00
_cell.angle_gamma   90.00
#
_symmetry.space_group_name_H-M   'P 1'
#
loop_
_entity.id
_entity.type
_entity.pdbx_description
1 polymer ?
#
loop_
_entity_poly.entity_id
_entity_poly.type
_entity_poly.pdbx_seq_one_letter_code
_entity_poly.pdbx_strand_id
1 'polypeptide(L)'
;MIHGTDEYPQVSLRNMRIPFSHEISIALKPQMMVTSQSAADFSWEKRQCFFNHERYLRFFELYNQDNCELECLSNVTKALCGCVRFSMPRSNDTTVCPLSMWQCMYRAKWFLRPSNNSRLPPNEEFEITKIVNSCNCLPACSSVYYDVETTQTSLDMEKFLLATNELMGDDSDK
;
A
#
# COMPACT_ATOMS: atom_id res chain seq x y z
N MET A 1 -6.29 1.91 -9.02
CA MET A 1 -5.13 1.45 -8.21
C MET A 1 -4.81 0.04 -8.65
N ILE A 2 -3.53 -0.30 -8.80
CA ILE A 2 -3.07 -1.64 -9.19
C ILE A 2 -2.06 -2.10 -8.12
N HIS A 3 -2.21 -3.34 -7.66
CA HIS A 3 -1.36 -3.97 -6.65
C HIS A 3 -1.41 -5.50 -6.79
N GLY A 4 -0.48 -6.21 -6.14
CA GLY A 4 -0.50 -7.67 -6.09
C GLY A 4 -1.67 -8.21 -5.26
N THR A 5 -2.12 -9.43 -5.54
CA THR A 5 -3.27 -10.04 -4.84
C THR A 5 -3.01 -10.32 -3.36
N ASP A 6 -1.74 -10.40 -2.97
CA ASP A 6 -1.24 -10.62 -1.61
C ASP A 6 -0.89 -9.32 -0.87
N GLU A 7 -1.05 -8.17 -1.52
CA GLU A 7 -0.72 -6.85 -0.97
C GLU A 7 -1.99 -6.12 -0.51
N TYR A 8 -1.93 -5.51 0.67
CA TYR A 8 -3.02 -4.66 1.13
C TYR A 8 -3.13 -3.38 0.26
N PRO A 9 -4.33 -3.02 -0.23
CA PRO A 9 -4.50 -1.87 -1.12
C PRO A 9 -4.31 -0.53 -0.40
N GLN A 10 -3.06 -0.08 -0.32
CA GLN A 10 -2.71 1.25 0.21
C GLN A 10 -2.85 2.36 -0.84
N VAL A 11 -4.04 2.95 -0.94
CA VAL A 11 -4.35 4.08 -1.86
C VAL A 11 -3.40 5.28 -1.69
N SER A 12 -2.89 5.51 -0.48
CA SER A 12 -1.94 6.59 -0.21
C SER A 12 -0.54 6.36 -0.81
N LEU A 13 -0.19 5.11 -1.13
CA LEU A 13 1.09 4.75 -1.76
C LEU A 13 0.94 4.68 -3.28
N ARG A 14 -0.12 4.02 -3.77
CA ARG A 14 -0.35 3.82 -5.20
C ARG A 14 -1.76 4.27 -5.55
N ASN A 15 -1.86 5.28 -6.40
CA ASN A 15 -3.14 5.75 -6.94
C ASN A 15 -2.96 6.22 -8.38
N MET A 16 -4.05 6.14 -9.14
CA MET A 16 -4.16 6.67 -10.50
C MET A 16 -5.39 7.56 -10.52
N ARG A 17 -5.25 8.76 -11.08
CA ARG A 17 -6.33 9.74 -11.20
C ARG A 17 -6.88 9.68 -12.62
N ILE A 18 -8.19 9.50 -12.73
CA ILE A 18 -8.92 9.37 -13.99
C ILE A 18 -9.70 10.66 -14.18
N PRO A 19 -9.38 11.51 -15.16
CA PRO A 19 -10.17 12.70 -15.47
C PRO A 19 -11.55 12.33 -16.03
N PHE A 20 -12.53 13.22 -15.84
CA PHE A 20 -13.85 13.10 -16.44
C PHE A 20 -13.80 13.26 -17.96
N SER A 21 -14.79 12.69 -18.66
CA SER A 21 -14.98 12.81 -20.12
C SER A 21 -13.79 12.32 -20.95
N HIS A 22 -13.04 11.36 -20.43
CA HIS A 22 -11.96 10.70 -21.14
C HIS A 22 -12.12 9.20 -21.07
N GLU A 23 -11.81 8.55 -22.18
CA GLU A 23 -11.57 7.12 -22.22
C GLU A 23 -10.10 6.88 -21.91
N ILE A 24 -9.84 5.95 -21.00
CA ILE A 24 -8.50 5.60 -20.55
C ILE A 24 -8.25 4.13 -20.79
N SER A 25 -7.24 3.82 -21.59
CA SER A 25 -6.72 2.47 -21.75
C SER A 25 -5.50 2.29 -20.85
N ILE A 26 -5.54 1.27 -19.99
CA ILE A 26 -4.47 0.96 -19.05
C ILE A 26 -3.85 -0.37 -19.49
N ALA A 27 -2.60 -0.32 -19.94
CA ALA A 27 -1.81 -1.51 -20.23
C ALA A 27 -0.96 -1.87 -19.00
N LEU A 28 -1.03 -3.13 -18.59
CA LEU A 28 -0.29 -3.68 -17.45
C LEU A 28 0.76 -4.65 -17.94
N LYS A 29 2.00 -4.47 -17.50
CA LYS A 29 3.10 -5.39 -17.75
C LYS A 29 3.66 -5.91 -16.42
N PRO A 30 3.38 -7.18 -16.05
CA PRO A 30 3.95 -7.75 -14.83
C PRO A 30 5.46 -7.95 -14.98
N GLN A 31 6.20 -7.56 -13.96
CA GLN A 31 7.63 -7.80 -13.77
C GLN A 31 7.81 -8.67 -12.55
N MET A 32 8.55 -9.77 -12.68
CA MET A 32 8.82 -10.68 -11.56
C MET A 32 10.29 -10.66 -11.21
N MET A 33 10.57 -10.49 -9.92
CA MET A 33 11.90 -10.67 -9.36
C MET A 33 11.88 -11.94 -8.52
N VAL A 34 12.83 -12.84 -8.75
CA VAL A 34 12.94 -14.11 -8.03
C VAL A 34 14.40 -14.35 -7.70
N THR A 35 14.67 -14.70 -6.45
CA THR A 35 16.02 -15.04 -5.99
C THR A 35 16.51 -16.33 -6.65
N SER A 36 17.77 -16.36 -7.11
CA SER A 36 18.35 -17.56 -7.71
C SER A 36 18.52 -18.68 -6.67
N GLN A 37 18.54 -19.93 -7.13
CA GLN A 37 18.72 -21.07 -6.24
C GLN A 37 20.03 -21.00 -5.44
N SER A 38 21.12 -20.57 -6.09
CA SER A 38 22.43 -20.39 -5.44
C SER A 38 22.44 -19.29 -4.38
N ALA A 39 21.56 -18.29 -4.50
CA ALA A 39 21.42 -17.24 -3.51
C ALA A 39 20.53 -17.66 -2.34
N ALA A 40 19.54 -18.53 -2.58
CA ALA A 40 18.57 -19.00 -1.59
C ALA A 40 19.23 -19.70 -0.38
N ASP A 41 20.38 -20.35 -0.58
CA ASP A 41 21.12 -21.06 0.47
C ASP A 41 21.80 -20.12 1.48
N PHE A 42 21.95 -18.83 1.16
CA PHE A 42 22.48 -17.85 2.12
C PHE A 42 21.40 -17.43 3.12
N SER A 43 21.81 -16.98 4.31
CA SER A 43 20.89 -16.41 5.28
C SER A 43 20.30 -15.09 4.79
N TRP A 44 19.13 -14.70 5.32
CA TRP A 44 18.46 -13.45 4.96
C TRP A 44 19.34 -12.22 5.23
N GLU A 45 20.21 -12.24 6.24
CA GLU A 45 21.17 -11.15 6.52
C GLU A 45 22.14 -10.95 5.36
N LYS A 46 22.55 -12.02 4.68
CA LYS A 46 23.46 -11.91 3.53
C LYS A 46 22.70 -11.64 2.23
N ARG A 47 21.52 -12.22 2.07
CA ARG A 47 20.64 -11.99 0.90
C ARG A 47 20.01 -10.60 0.87
N GLN A 48 19.81 -9.99 2.04
CA GLN A 48 19.09 -8.72 2.21
C GLN A 48 17.63 -8.79 1.71
N CYS A 49 16.99 -9.96 1.81
CA CYS A 49 15.57 -10.18 1.51
C CYS A 49 15.01 -11.32 2.38
N PHE A 50 13.69 -11.38 2.53
CA PHE A 50 13.00 -12.46 3.24
C PHE A 50 12.21 -13.38 2.31
N PHE A 51 12.24 -14.67 2.59
CA PHE A 51 11.20 -15.63 2.19
C PHE A 51 10.04 -15.62 3.19
N ASN A 52 8.85 -16.06 2.74
CA ASN A 52 7.64 -16.09 3.56
C ASN A 52 7.80 -16.84 4.90
N HIS A 53 8.63 -17.87 4.96
CA HIS A 53 8.87 -18.65 6.17
C HIS A 53 9.92 -18.03 7.12
N GLU A 54 10.65 -17.01 6.67
CA GLU A 54 11.69 -16.35 7.48
C GLU A 54 11.14 -15.18 8.29
N ARG A 55 10.07 -14.53 7.80
CA ARG A 55 9.45 -13.37 8.45
C ARG A 55 7.93 -13.49 8.42
N TYR A 56 7.36 -13.77 9.59
CA TYR A 56 5.92 -13.83 9.78
C TYR A 56 5.33 -12.43 10.05
N LEU A 57 4.14 -12.19 9.49
CA LEU A 57 3.32 -11.00 9.74
C LEU A 57 2.06 -11.42 10.50
N ARG A 58 1.65 -10.63 11.50
CA ARG A 58 0.48 -10.95 12.33
C ARG A 58 -0.83 -10.86 11.56
N PHE A 59 -0.94 -9.91 10.63
CA PHE A 59 -2.22 -9.59 9.97
C PHE A 59 -2.30 -10.04 8.51
N PHE A 60 -1.19 -10.56 7.96
CA PHE A 60 -1.08 -10.93 6.56
C PHE A 60 -0.53 -12.35 6.45
N GLU A 61 -1.07 -13.14 5.53
CA GLU A 61 -0.66 -14.53 5.33
C GLU A 61 0.71 -14.64 4.63
N LEU A 62 0.98 -13.74 3.69
CA LEU A 62 2.21 -13.69 2.90
C LEU A 62 3.03 -12.45 3.25
N TYR A 63 4.35 -12.65 3.28
CA TYR A 63 5.30 -11.58 3.50
C TYR A 63 5.55 -10.82 2.21
N ASN A 64 5.28 -9.52 2.24
CA ASN A 64 5.88 -8.56 1.34
C ASN A 64 6.23 -7.30 2.12
N GLN A 65 7.08 -6.46 1.52
CA GLN A 65 7.61 -5.27 2.19
C GLN A 65 6.49 -4.29 2.56
N ASP A 66 5.54 -4.06 1.65
CA ASP A 66 4.44 -3.11 1.85
C ASP A 66 3.52 -3.53 3.02
N ASN A 67 3.21 -4.81 3.15
CA ASN A 67 2.44 -5.37 4.26
C ASN A 67 3.21 -5.27 5.59
N CYS A 68 4.52 -5.56 5.58
CA CYS A 68 5.37 -5.42 6.76
C CYS A 68 5.42 -3.96 7.25
N GLU A 69 5.62 -3.01 6.34
CA GLU A 69 5.62 -1.58 6.66
C GLU A 69 4.27 -1.11 7.20
N LEU A 70 3.17 -1.61 6.63
CA LEU A 70 1.82 -1.28 7.09
C LEU A 70 1.52 -1.84 8.49
N GLU A 71 1.91 -3.07 8.78
CA GLU A 71 1.80 -3.67 10.11
C GLU A 71 2.65 -2.92 11.13
N CYS A 72 3.89 -2.58 10.76
CA CYS A 72 4.78 -1.76 11.58
C CYS A 72 4.15 -0.39 11.89
N LEU A 73 3.59 0.29 10.88
CA LEU A 73 2.89 1.56 11.06
C LEU A 73 1.65 1.43 11.94
N SER A 74 0.90 0.34 11.81
CA SER A 74 -0.25 0.07 12.69
C SER A 74 0.19 -0.08 14.14
N ASN A 75 1.28 -0.83 14.39
CA ASN A 75 1.84 -1.03 15.73
C ASN A 75 2.35 0.29 16.34
N VAL A 76 3.10 1.09 15.58
CA VAL A 76 3.55 2.42 16.01
C VAL A 76 2.36 3.34 16.31
N THR A 77 1.34 3.34 15.45
CA THR A 77 0.14 4.16 15.64
C THR A 77 -0.62 3.74 16.90
N LYS A 78 -0.78 2.44 17.14
CA LYS A 78 -1.41 1.91 18.36
C LYS A 78 -0.61 2.30 19.60
N ALA A 79 0.72 2.19 19.58
CA ALA A 79 1.57 2.55 20.71
C ALA A 79 1.53 4.05 21.02
N LEU A 80 1.54 4.91 19.99
CA LEU A 80 1.53 6.36 20.15
C LEU A 80 0.15 6.92 20.50
N CYS A 81 -0.92 6.41 19.88
CA CYS A 81 -2.26 7.00 19.94
C CYS A 81 -3.30 6.17 20.71
N GLY A 82 -2.97 4.93 21.08
CA GLY A 82 -3.91 3.98 21.73
C GLY A 82 -4.97 3.38 20.80
N CYS A 83 -4.99 3.77 19.53
CA CYS A 83 -5.95 3.35 18.51
C CYS A 83 -5.25 3.34 17.13
N VAL A 84 -5.92 2.84 16.09
CA VAL A 84 -5.36 2.83 14.72
C VAL A 84 -6.31 3.47 13.70
N ARG A 85 -5.82 3.80 12.49
CA ARG A 85 -6.68 4.29 11.40
C ARG A 85 -7.66 3.19 10.96
N PHE A 86 -8.82 3.58 10.45
CA PHE A 86 -9.82 2.62 9.95
C PHE A 86 -9.27 1.68 8.87
N SER A 87 -8.33 2.18 8.04
CA SER A 87 -7.68 1.46 6.94
C SER A 87 -6.45 0.66 7.37
N MET A 88 -6.09 0.65 8.66
CA MET A 88 -4.95 -0.12 9.16
C MET A 88 -5.39 -1.51 9.62
N PRO A 89 -4.53 -2.53 9.45
CA PRO A 89 -4.78 -3.86 10.00
C PRO A 89 -4.78 -3.79 11.53
N ARG A 90 -5.69 -4.53 12.17
CA ARG A 90 -5.87 -4.49 13.63
C ARG A 90 -6.51 -5.75 14.16
N SER A 91 -6.30 -6.01 15.45
CA SER A 91 -7.03 -7.06 16.18
C SER A 91 -8.38 -6.51 16.67
N ASN A 92 -9.31 -7.42 16.98
CA ASN A 92 -10.69 -7.06 17.37
C ASN A 92 -10.77 -6.19 18.65
N ASP A 93 -9.78 -6.30 19.53
CA ASP A 93 -9.64 -5.49 20.76
C ASP A 93 -9.17 -4.05 20.48
N THR A 94 -8.66 -3.76 19.28
CA THR A 94 -8.06 -2.46 18.95
C THR A 94 -9.11 -1.53 18.36
N THR A 95 -9.28 -0.37 19.00
CA THR A 95 -10.24 0.64 18.55
C THR A 95 -9.75 1.42 17.34
N VAL A 96 -10.70 1.93 16.56
CA VAL A 96 -10.42 2.86 15.45
C VAL A 96 -10.39 4.27 15.98
N CYS A 97 -9.35 5.03 15.64
CA CYS A 97 -9.24 6.42 16.05
C CYS A 97 -10.33 7.29 15.40
N PRO A 98 -10.92 8.24 16.14
CA PRO A 98 -11.76 9.27 15.54
C PRO A 98 -10.91 10.23 14.70
N LEU A 99 -11.55 10.92 13.75
CA LEU A 99 -10.87 11.89 12.88
C LEU A 99 -10.22 13.05 13.65
N SER A 100 -10.72 13.40 14.84
CA SER A 100 -10.12 14.41 15.72
C SER A 100 -8.68 14.08 16.13
N MET A 101 -8.30 12.80 16.14
CA MET A 101 -6.93 12.34 16.45
C MET A 101 -6.01 12.28 15.22
N TRP A 102 -6.40 12.92 14.11
CA TRP A 102 -5.63 12.94 12.87
C TRP A 102 -4.16 13.32 13.08
N GLN A 103 -3.89 14.34 13.91
CA GLN A 103 -2.54 14.80 14.19
C GLN A 103 -1.68 13.71 14.83
N CYS A 104 -2.22 12.94 15.79
CA CYS A 104 -1.51 11.82 16.40
C CYS A 104 -1.21 10.73 15.36
N MET A 105 -2.24 10.31 14.60
CA MET A 105 -2.08 9.29 13.57
C MET A 105 -1.13 9.73 12.43
N TYR A 106 -1.01 11.03 12.18
CA TYR A 106 -0.08 11.58 11.20
C TYR A 106 1.35 11.57 11.76
N ARG A 107 1.54 11.92 13.04
CA ARG A 107 2.82 11.84 13.75
C ARG A 107 3.43 10.43 13.73
N ALA A 108 2.62 9.37 13.81
CA ALA A 108 3.10 7.99 13.75
C ALA A 108 3.98 7.69 12.50
N LYS A 109 3.69 8.31 11.34
CA LYS A 109 4.47 8.09 10.12
C LYS A 109 5.91 8.61 10.21
N TRP A 110 6.14 9.65 11.01
CA TRP A 110 7.46 10.29 11.14
C TRP A 110 8.49 9.37 11.80
N PHE A 111 8.03 8.40 12.61
CA PHE A 111 8.91 7.44 13.27
C PHE A 111 9.45 6.37 12.32
N LEU A 112 8.74 6.07 11.22
CA LEU A 112 9.18 5.08 10.22
C LEU A 112 10.05 5.70 9.13
N ARG A 113 9.92 7.01 8.91
CA ARG A 113 10.71 7.78 7.95
C ARG A 113 11.25 9.02 8.66
N PRO A 114 12.18 8.86 9.61
CA PRO A 114 12.73 9.99 10.34
C PRO A 114 13.37 10.96 9.34
N SER A 115 12.86 12.19 9.32
CA SER A 115 13.51 13.30 8.63
C SER A 115 14.53 13.91 9.59
N ASN A 116 15.68 14.35 9.06
CA ASN A 116 16.78 14.96 9.82
C ASN A 116 16.37 16.15 10.72
N ASN A 117 15.15 16.69 10.55
CA ASN A 117 14.65 17.88 11.26
C ASN A 117 13.59 17.59 12.34
N SER A 118 13.24 16.34 12.60
CA SER A 118 12.18 15.99 13.57
C SER A 118 12.75 15.76 14.97
N ARG A 119 12.81 16.80 15.80
CA ARG A 119 13.12 16.66 17.24
C ARG A 119 11.88 16.19 18.01
N LEU A 120 11.99 15.08 18.73
CA LEU A 120 10.95 14.53 19.58
C LEU A 120 11.22 14.81 21.07
N PRO A 121 10.20 14.77 21.94
CA PRO A 121 10.37 14.78 23.39
C PRO A 121 10.98 13.44 23.88
N PRO A 122 11.94 13.44 24.82
CA PRO A 122 12.80 12.27 25.11
C PRO A 122 12.11 10.98 25.59
N ASN A 123 10.90 11.06 26.16
CA ASN A 123 10.30 9.94 26.89
C ASN A 123 9.38 9.05 26.04
N GLU A 124 8.71 9.60 25.02
CA GLU A 124 7.90 8.81 24.06
C GLU A 124 8.79 8.10 23.02
N GLU A 125 10.04 8.55 22.88
CA GLU A 125 10.95 8.12 21.84
C GLU A 125 11.44 6.68 22.04
N PHE A 126 11.66 6.22 23.27
CA PHE A 126 12.31 4.92 23.53
C PHE A 126 11.48 3.71 23.10
N GLU A 127 10.23 3.59 23.56
CA GLU A 127 9.37 2.44 23.20
C GLU A 127 9.00 2.44 21.72
N ILE A 128 8.75 3.62 21.14
CA ILE A 128 8.46 3.72 19.71
C ILE A 128 9.70 3.34 18.89
N THR A 129 10.89 3.80 19.28
CA THR A 129 12.16 3.46 18.62
C THR A 129 12.42 1.95 18.66
N LYS A 130 12.11 1.31 19.78
CA LYS A 130 12.21 -0.16 19.90
C LYS A 130 11.28 -0.87 18.90
N ILE A 131 10.03 -0.41 18.75
CA ILE A 131 9.09 -0.96 17.75
C ILE A 131 9.67 -0.79 16.35
N VAL A 132 10.08 0.44 15.99
CA VAL A 132 10.63 0.76 14.67
C VAL A 132 11.85 -0.10 14.34
N ASN A 133 12.80 -0.22 15.27
CA ASN A 133 14.00 -1.03 15.10
C ASN A 133 13.68 -2.53 14.92
N SER A 134 12.57 -3.01 15.48
CA SER A 134 12.15 -4.41 15.36
C SER A 134 11.44 -4.74 14.04
N CYS A 135 10.97 -3.74 13.29
CA CYS A 135 10.16 -3.95 12.10
C CYS A 135 10.93 -4.63 10.96
N ASN A 136 12.21 -4.28 10.77
CA ASN A 136 13.15 -4.93 9.84
C ASN A 136 12.49 -5.38 8.53
N CYS A 137 11.83 -4.47 7.81
CA CYS A 137 11.04 -4.80 6.62
C CYS A 137 11.92 -4.80 5.36
N LEU A 138 12.71 -5.86 5.18
CA LEU A 138 13.49 -6.08 3.95
C LEU A 138 12.56 -6.46 2.78
N PRO A 139 13.00 -6.29 1.52
CA PRO A 139 12.25 -6.78 0.36
C PRO A 139 11.95 -8.29 0.45
N ALA A 140 10.88 -8.73 -0.22
CA ALA A 140 10.66 -10.16 -0.42
C ALA A 140 11.68 -10.70 -1.43
N CYS A 141 12.14 -11.93 -1.23
CA CYS A 141 13.07 -12.59 -2.15
C CYS A 141 12.42 -12.98 -3.49
N SER A 142 11.08 -13.01 -3.52
CA SER A 142 10.29 -13.13 -4.73
C SER A 142 9.15 -12.13 -4.70
N SER A 143 8.99 -11.34 -5.76
CA SER A 143 7.99 -10.27 -5.81
C SER A 143 7.50 -10.04 -7.24
N VAL A 144 6.26 -9.56 -7.36
CA VAL A 144 5.66 -9.15 -8.63
C VAL A 144 5.33 -7.67 -8.58
N TYR A 145 5.78 -6.93 -9.58
CA TYR A 145 5.48 -5.52 -9.79
C TYR A 145 4.76 -5.34 -11.13
N TYR A 146 4.02 -4.25 -11.29
CA TYR A 146 3.30 -3.97 -12.52
C TYR A 146 3.78 -2.64 -13.08
N ASP A 147 4.40 -2.68 -14.25
CA ASP A 147 4.61 -1.47 -15.04
C ASP A 147 3.26 -1.08 -15.64
N VAL A 148 2.90 0.18 -15.47
CA VAL A 148 1.60 0.71 -15.88
C VAL A 148 1.82 1.74 -16.97
N GLU A 149 1.32 1.44 -18.16
CA GLU A 149 1.25 2.38 -19.27
C GLU A 149 -0.20 2.81 -19.45
N THR A 150 -0.41 4.11 -19.63
CA THR A 150 -1.75 4.69 -19.73
C THR A 150 -1.84 5.53 -20.98
N THR A 151 -2.87 5.28 -21.79
CA THR A 151 -3.24 6.14 -22.91
C THR A 151 -4.62 6.72 -22.64
N GLN A 152 -4.79 7.99 -23.01
CA GLN A 152 -6.00 8.76 -22.73
C GLN A 152 -6.48 9.43 -24.01
N THR A 153 -7.78 9.35 -24.25
CA THR A 153 -8.46 10.06 -25.35
C THR A 153 -9.74 10.71 -24.83
N SER A 154 -10.21 11.76 -25.49
CA SER A 154 -11.50 12.38 -25.16
C SER A 154 -12.63 11.40 -25.47
N LEU A 155 -13.60 11.28 -24.57
CA LEU A 155 -14.79 10.44 -24.78
C LEU A 155 -15.97 11.30 -25.25
N ASP A 156 -16.49 10.98 -26.44
CA ASP A 156 -17.76 11.52 -26.94
C ASP A 156 -18.91 10.76 -26.26
N MET A 157 -19.49 11.38 -25.23
CA MET A 157 -20.51 10.75 -24.39
C MET A 157 -21.77 10.37 -25.16
N GLU A 158 -22.18 11.18 -26.14
CA GLU A 158 -23.39 10.91 -26.92
C GLU A 158 -23.21 9.65 -27.77
N LYS A 159 -22.10 9.57 -28.52
CA LYS A 159 -21.78 8.38 -29.31
C LYS A 159 -21.58 7.14 -28.44
N PHE A 160 -20.96 7.29 -27.28
CA PHE A 160 -20.78 6.18 -26.34
C PHE A 160 -22.11 5.63 -25.84
N LEU A 161 -23.04 6.50 -25.45
CA LEU A 161 -24.35 6.12 -24.95
C LEU A 161 -25.24 5.50 -26.04
N LEU A 162 -25.16 6.00 -27.28
CA LEU A 162 -25.80 5.39 -28.45
C LEU A 162 -25.24 3.99 -28.73
N ALA A 163 -23.91 3.81 -28.66
CA ALA A 163 -23.26 2.52 -28.91
C ALA A 163 -23.54 1.48 -27.81
N THR A 164 -23.83 1.91 -26.59
CA THR A 164 -24.13 1.03 -25.43
C THR A 164 -25.63 0.77 -25.24
N ASN A 165 -26.50 1.31 -26.11
CA ASN A 165 -27.96 1.27 -26.00
C ASN A 165 -28.50 1.86 -24.68
N GLU A 166 -27.73 2.75 -24.03
CA GLU A 166 -28.17 3.49 -22.83
C GLU A 166 -28.98 4.74 -23.20
N LEU A 167 -28.84 5.22 -24.44
CA LEU A 167 -29.79 6.12 -25.08
C LEU A 167 -30.57 5.33 -26.13
N MET A 168 -31.90 5.38 -26.07
CA MET A 168 -32.73 4.98 -27.21
C MET A 168 -32.43 6.00 -28.31
N GLY A 169 -31.87 5.55 -29.44
CA GLY A 169 -31.70 6.41 -30.60
C GLY A 169 -33.06 7.01 -30.97
N ASP A 170 -33.11 8.32 -31.14
CA ASP A 170 -34.29 8.96 -31.72
C ASP A 170 -34.36 8.49 -33.18
N ASP A 171 -35.24 7.52 -33.44
CA ASP A 171 -35.48 6.94 -34.76
C ASP A 171 -36.36 7.89 -35.57
N SER A 172 -35.95 9.17 -35.64
CA SER A 172 -36.68 10.28 -36.26
C SER A 172 -36.05 10.75 -37.58
N ASP A 173 -35.36 9.84 -38.28
CA ASP A 173 -34.97 10.00 -39.68
C ASP A 173 -35.45 8.79 -40.53
N LYS A 174 -36.79 8.66 -40.66
CA LYS A 174 -37.48 7.98 -41.76
C LYS A 174 -38.82 8.64 -42.08
#